data_AF-A0A384UH73-F1
#
_entry.id   AF-A0A384UH73-F1
#
_cell.length_a   1.000
_cell.length_b   1.000
_cell.length_c   1.000
_cell.angle_alpha   90.00
_cell.angle_beta   90.00
_cell.angle_gamma   90.00
#
_symmetry.space_group_name_H-M   'P 1'
#
loop_
_entity.id
_entity.type
_entity.pdbx_description
1 polymer ?
#
loop_
_entity_poly.entity_id
_entity_poly.type
_entity_poly.pdbx_seq_one_letter_code
_entity_poly.pdbx_strand_id
1 'polypeptide(L)'
;FNSLKRDLWFLEDPFVHYVRYQGKAILGSKGTLILLNKWKYYIIYFLQSYFHFWSQPDRIYRKQFSDYSFSFLGYFSSVLKNTLVVRNQMLGNCFLINIPTQKLDTTVPVISLIGSLSKAKFCTLMGHPISKPIWTDLSDSEIIDRFCRICRNLCRYHSGSSKKKVLYRIKYILRLSCARTLARKHKSTVRTFMRRLGSEFLEKFFRKEEQVLSLILLQEI
;
A
#
# COMPACT_ATOMS: atom_id res chain seq x y z
N PHE A 1 48.91 -2.04 -19.16
CA PHE A 1 48.12 -2.87 -18.22
C PHE A 1 47.94 -2.19 -16.84
N ASN A 2 47.63 -0.88 -16.76
CA ASN A 2 47.44 -0.22 -15.44
C ASN A 2 46.52 1.02 -15.40
N SER A 3 45.69 1.28 -16.43
CA SER A 3 44.76 2.42 -16.41
C SER A 3 43.37 2.08 -15.84
N LEU A 4 42.98 0.80 -15.79
CA LEU A 4 41.64 0.37 -15.32
C LEU A 4 41.45 0.43 -13.80
N LYS A 5 42.50 0.73 -13.02
CA LYS A 5 42.46 0.66 -11.56
C LYS A 5 42.05 1.96 -10.87
N ARG A 6 41.91 3.08 -11.62
CA ARG A 6 41.59 4.41 -11.04
C ARG A 6 40.12 4.82 -11.11
N ASP A 7 39.33 4.25 -12.02
CA ASP A 7 37.92 4.63 -12.20
C ASP A 7 36.93 3.89 -11.27
N LEU A 8 37.42 2.90 -10.51
CA LEU A 8 36.61 2.07 -9.61
C LEU A 8 36.17 2.79 -8.33
N TRP A 9 36.80 3.92 -7.96
CA TRP A 9 36.46 4.66 -6.74
C TRP A 9 35.25 5.61 -6.87
N PHE A 10 34.71 5.83 -8.08
CA PHE A 10 33.55 6.70 -8.29
C PHE A 10 32.19 6.00 -8.22
N LEU A 11 32.16 4.68 -8.02
CA LEU A 11 30.94 3.92 -7.81
C LEU A 11 30.65 3.82 -6.32
N GLU A 12 30.19 4.91 -5.71
CA GLU A 12 29.52 4.84 -4.41
C GLU A 12 28.32 3.88 -4.59
N ASP A 13 28.42 2.70 -3.97
CA ASP A 13 27.46 1.58 -3.98
C ASP A 13 27.12 0.93 -5.34
N PRO A 14 27.85 -0.14 -5.76
CA PRO A 14 27.49 -0.94 -6.93
C PRO A 14 26.27 -1.86 -6.70
N PHE A 15 25.67 -1.84 -5.51
CA PHE A 15 24.59 -2.75 -5.16
C PHE A 15 23.31 -2.40 -5.91
N VAL A 16 22.75 -3.43 -6.55
CA VAL A 16 21.48 -3.36 -7.27
C VAL A 16 20.44 -4.13 -6.48
N HIS A 17 19.39 -3.45 -6.07
CA HIS A 17 18.23 -4.04 -5.42
C HIS A 17 17.20 -4.42 -6.47
N TYR A 18 16.72 -5.67 -6.41
CA TYR A 18 15.74 -6.22 -7.34
C TYR A 18 14.48 -6.66 -6.59
N VAL A 19 13.31 -6.23 -7.06
CA VAL A 19 12.01 -6.66 -6.53
C VAL A 19 11.11 -7.06 -7.68
N ARG A 20 10.54 -8.27 -7.64
CA ARG A 20 9.63 -8.79 -8.68
C ARG A 20 8.32 -9.27 -8.09
N TYR A 21 7.20 -8.90 -8.72
CA TYR A 21 5.88 -9.43 -8.40
C TYR A 21 4.96 -9.51 -9.62
N GLN A 22 4.35 -10.69 -9.85
CA GLN A 22 3.34 -10.94 -10.91
C GLN A 22 3.67 -10.32 -12.28
N GLY A 23 4.94 -10.37 -12.69
CA GLY A 23 5.38 -9.85 -13.99
C GLY A 23 5.82 -8.38 -14.01
N LYS A 24 5.71 -7.65 -12.89
CA LYS A 24 6.34 -6.33 -12.72
C LYS A 24 7.64 -6.49 -11.94
N ALA A 25 8.69 -5.82 -12.38
CA ALA A 25 9.97 -5.79 -11.71
C ALA A 25 10.44 -4.35 -11.51
N ILE A 26 11.04 -4.08 -10.36
CA ILE A 26 11.69 -2.81 -10.04
C ILE A 26 13.15 -3.11 -9.76
N LEU A 27 14.01 -2.31 -10.37
CA LEU A 27 15.43 -2.30 -10.14
C LEU A 27 15.80 -0.95 -9.54
N GLY A 28 16.43 -0.96 -8.37
CA GLY A 28 16.92 0.24 -7.69
C GLY A 28 18.42 0.14 -7.46
N SER A 29 19.16 1.21 -7.72
CA SER A 29 20.57 1.34 -7.36
C SER A 29 20.81 2.76 -6.88
N LYS A 30 21.64 2.90 -5.85
CA LYS A 30 22.05 4.18 -5.28
C LYS A 30 23.29 4.68 -6.04
N GLY A 31 23.12 5.01 -7.32
CA GLY A 31 24.24 5.38 -8.19
C GLY A 31 23.87 6.35 -9.31
N THR A 32 24.88 6.81 -10.05
CA THR A 32 24.75 7.71 -11.20
C THR A 32 23.94 7.07 -12.34
N LEU A 33 23.27 7.91 -13.14
CA LEU A 33 22.43 7.51 -14.28
C LEU A 33 23.14 6.57 -15.27
N ILE A 34 24.47 6.64 -15.37
CA ILE A 34 25.31 5.84 -16.26
C ILE A 34 25.32 4.36 -15.83
N LEU A 35 25.39 4.09 -14.53
CA LEU A 35 25.39 2.73 -13.99
C LEU A 35 24.06 2.02 -14.28
N LEU A 36 22.94 2.73 -14.10
CA LEU A 36 21.60 2.21 -14.42
C LEU A 36 21.44 1.87 -15.90
N ASN A 37 22.06 2.64 -16.80
CA ASN A 37 22.04 2.34 -18.24
C ASN A 37 22.84 1.09 -18.58
N LYS A 38 24.00 0.90 -17.95
CA LYS A 38 24.78 -0.34 -18.09
C LYS A 38 23.96 -1.54 -17.61
N TRP A 39 23.34 -1.45 -16.43
CA TRP A 39 22.48 -2.52 -15.91
C TRP A 39 21.26 -2.80 -16.79
N LYS A 40 20.60 -1.76 -17.34
CA LYS A 40 19.52 -1.94 -18.30
C LYS A 40 19.98 -2.78 -19.50
N TYR A 41 21.14 -2.46 -20.06
CA TYR A 41 21.70 -3.18 -21.19
C TYR A 41 22.02 -4.64 -20.83
N TYR A 42 22.68 -4.87 -19.69
CA TYR A 42 22.98 -6.21 -19.20
C TYR A 42 21.71 -7.06 -19.00
N ILE A 43 20.65 -6.51 -18.41
CA ILE A 43 19.40 -7.24 -18.19
C ILE A 43 18.72 -7.60 -19.51
N ILE A 44 18.68 -6.68 -20.49
CA ILE A 44 18.09 -6.97 -21.80
C ILE A 44 18.88 -8.07 -22.50
N TYR A 45 20.21 -7.95 -22.51
CA TYR A 45 21.09 -8.94 -23.14
C TYR A 45 20.98 -10.31 -22.46
N PHE A 46 20.92 -10.35 -21.14
CA PHE A 46 20.70 -11.57 -20.36
C PHE A 46 19.35 -12.20 -20.68
N LEU A 47 18.26 -11.42 -20.68
CA LEU A 47 16.92 -11.93 -20.99
C LEU A 47 16.83 -12.49 -22.42
N GLN A 48 17.45 -11.80 -23.38
CA GLN A 48 17.49 -12.24 -24.76
C GLN A 48 18.34 -13.50 -24.95
N SER A 49 19.49 -13.60 -24.27
CA SER A 49 20.40 -14.75 -24.42
C SER A 49 19.86 -16.00 -23.72
N TYR A 50 19.29 -15.83 -22.52
CA TYR A 50 18.92 -16.95 -21.64
C TYR A 50 17.49 -17.45 -21.89
N PHE A 51 16.55 -16.54 -22.19
CA PHE A 51 15.15 -16.88 -22.37
C PHE A 51 14.70 -16.79 -23.84
N HIS A 52 15.61 -16.43 -24.75
CA HIS A 52 15.28 -16.11 -26.16
C HIS A 52 14.11 -15.12 -26.28
N PHE A 53 13.95 -14.26 -25.26
CA PHE A 53 12.82 -13.36 -25.12
C PHE A 53 13.26 -11.94 -25.48
N TRP A 54 12.72 -11.40 -26.57
CA TRP A 54 12.97 -10.01 -26.96
C TRP A 54 12.15 -9.06 -26.08
N SER A 55 12.75 -8.52 -25.02
CA SER A 55 12.11 -7.49 -24.19
C SER A 55 12.19 -6.13 -24.90
N GLN A 56 11.04 -5.60 -25.33
CA GLN A 56 10.95 -4.27 -25.94
C GLN A 56 11.49 -3.19 -24.96
N PRO A 57 12.56 -2.44 -25.31
CA PRO A 57 13.27 -1.56 -24.38
C PRO A 57 12.42 -0.39 -23.87
N ASP A 58 11.35 -0.04 -24.59
CA ASP A 58 10.39 1.02 -24.24
C ASP A 58 9.47 0.65 -23.07
N ARG A 59 9.34 -0.64 -22.74
CA ARG A 59 8.57 -1.08 -21.56
C ARG A 59 9.31 -0.77 -20.25
N ILE A 60 10.62 -0.51 -20.31
CA ILE A 60 11.45 -0.21 -19.15
C ILE A 60 11.47 1.31 -18.94
N TYR A 61 10.48 1.80 -18.20
CA TYR A 61 10.40 3.21 -17.79
C TYR A 61 11.45 3.54 -16.73
N ARG A 62 12.26 4.56 -17.01
CA ARG A 62 13.19 5.14 -16.04
C ARG A 62 12.43 6.16 -15.18
N LYS A 63 12.41 5.97 -13.86
CA LYS A 63 11.93 6.97 -12.91
C LYS A 63 13.04 7.29 -11.91
N GLN A 64 13.40 8.57 -11.81
CA GLN A 64 14.34 9.04 -10.78
C GLN A 64 13.60 9.11 -9.44
N PHE A 65 14.13 8.44 -8.41
CA PHE A 65 13.44 8.25 -7.13
C PHE A 65 13.40 9.49 -6.21
N SER A 66 14.17 10.55 -6.52
CA SER A 66 14.34 11.70 -5.63
C SER A 66 13.08 12.55 -5.43
N ASP A 67 12.23 12.65 -6.45
CA ASP A 67 11.09 13.58 -6.46
C ASP A 67 9.78 12.94 -6.95
N TYR A 68 9.79 11.65 -7.29
CA TYR A 68 8.67 10.98 -7.95
C TYR A 68 8.10 9.82 -7.14
N SER A 69 6.76 9.76 -7.10
CA SER A 69 6.03 8.58 -6.62
C SER A 69 5.85 7.57 -7.75
N PHE A 70 5.83 6.28 -7.41
CA PHE A 70 5.55 5.20 -8.35
C PHE A 70 4.50 4.23 -7.79
N SER A 71 3.74 3.61 -8.69
CA SER A 71 2.75 2.61 -8.33
C SER A 71 3.33 1.20 -8.45
N PHE A 72 3.38 0.48 -7.34
CA PHE A 72 3.83 -0.92 -7.29
C PHE A 72 3.01 -1.70 -6.26
N LEU A 73 2.69 -2.97 -6.55
CA LEU A 73 1.94 -3.83 -5.63
C LEU A 73 0.62 -3.21 -5.11
N GLY A 74 -0.05 -2.37 -5.91
CA GLY A 74 -1.28 -1.71 -5.46
C GLY A 74 -1.07 -0.59 -4.44
N TYR A 75 0.17 -0.15 -4.22
CA TYR A 75 0.55 1.02 -3.42
C TYR A 75 1.14 2.12 -4.30
N PHE A 76 1.05 3.36 -3.82
CA PHE A 76 1.90 4.47 -4.26
C PHE A 76 3.05 4.63 -3.26
N SER A 77 4.25 4.31 -3.72
CA SER A 77 5.48 4.49 -2.94
C SER A 77 6.10 5.83 -3.27
N SER A 78 6.43 6.62 -2.24
CA SER A 78 7.15 7.89 -2.32
C SER A 78 8.34 7.89 -1.38
N VAL A 79 9.47 8.46 -1.82
CA VAL A 79 10.62 8.70 -0.93
C VAL A 79 10.35 10.00 -0.19
N LEU A 80 10.18 9.93 1.13
CA LEU A 80 10.02 11.11 1.98
C LEU A 80 11.35 11.40 2.69
N LYS A 81 11.82 12.64 2.60
CA LYS A 81 13.02 13.11 3.30
C LYS A 81 12.60 13.55 4.70
N ASN A 82 12.81 12.69 5.69
CA ASN A 82 12.57 13.02 7.10
C ASN A 82 13.89 13.44 7.74
N THR A 83 13.94 14.61 8.35
CA THR A 83 15.06 14.98 9.23
C THR A 83 14.82 14.36 10.60
N LEU A 84 15.60 13.35 10.98
CA LEU A 84 15.65 12.88 12.36
C LEU A 84 16.42 13.90 13.17
N VAL A 85 15.79 14.46 14.21
CA VAL A 85 16.46 15.38 15.13
C VAL A 85 17.08 14.54 16.24
N VAL A 86 18.40 14.42 16.23
CA VAL A 86 19.17 13.74 17.28
C VAL A 86 19.76 14.80 18.21
N ARG A 87 19.45 14.71 19.49
CA ARG A 87 20.03 15.59 20.51
C ARG A 87 21.36 14.98 20.97
N ASN A 88 22.47 15.65 20.70
CA ASN A 88 23.77 15.25 21.22
C ASN A 88 24.10 16.11 22.45
N GLN A 89 24.50 15.47 23.54
CA GLN A 89 24.90 16.12 24.77
C GLN A 89 26.40 15.90 24.95
N MET A 90 27.18 16.92 24.65
CA MET A 90 28.62 16.96 24.97
C MET A 90 28.82 17.87 26.18
N LEU A 91 29.81 17.55 27.03
CA LEU A 91 30.07 18.16 28.34
C LEU A 91 29.74 19.67 28.37
N GLY A 92 28.54 20.02 28.87
CA GLY A 92 28.03 21.39 29.03
C GLY A 92 26.99 21.89 28.01
N ASN A 93 26.95 21.39 26.77
CA ASN A 93 26.09 21.92 25.70
C ASN A 93 25.26 20.84 25.00
N CYS A 94 23.95 21.08 24.87
CA CYS A 94 23.04 20.25 24.07
C CYS A 94 22.87 20.85 22.68
N PHE A 95 23.25 20.11 21.62
CA PHE A 95 23.03 20.53 20.23
C PHE A 95 22.01 19.61 19.55
N LEU A 96 21.14 20.19 18.72
CA LEU A 96 20.20 19.45 17.86
C LEU A 96 20.86 19.22 16.49
N ILE A 97 21.14 17.97 16.15
CA ILE A 97 21.67 17.57 14.84
C ILE A 97 20.51 16.99 14.02
N ASN A 98 20.20 17.61 12.88
CA ASN A 98 19.20 17.10 11.94
C ASN A 98 19.89 16.13 10.96
N ILE A 99 19.62 14.83 11.10
CA ILE A 99 20.10 13.80 10.18
C ILE A 99 19.02 13.59 9.10
N PRO A 100 19.26 13.94 7.82
CA PRO A 100 18.32 13.66 6.76
C PRO A 100 18.28 12.14 6.48
N THR A 101 17.16 11.51 6.83
CA THR A 101 16.86 10.11 6.51
C THR A 101 15.85 10.03 5.37
N GLN A 102 16.12 9.13 4.42
CA GLN A 102 15.17 8.82 3.34
C GLN A 102 14.30 7.65 3.80
N LYS A 103 13.03 7.91 4.10
CA LYS A 103 12.05 6.88 4.44
C LYS A 103 11.15 6.61 3.24
N LEU A 104 10.92 5.34 2.92
CA LEU A 104 9.92 4.96 1.94
C LEU A 104 8.53 5.00 2.57
N ASP A 105 7.69 5.91 2.07
CA ASP A 105 6.30 6.00 2.44
C ASP A 105 5.43 5.27 1.42
N THR A 106 4.73 4.25 1.89
CA THR A 106 3.72 3.50 1.13
C THR A 106 2.35 4.10 1.43
N THR A 107 1.73 4.68 0.41
CA THR A 107 0.38 5.24 0.49
C THR A 107 -0.59 4.44 -0.35
N VAL A 108 -1.79 4.26 0.16
CA VAL A 108 -2.84 3.51 -0.53
C VAL A 108 -3.53 4.40 -1.58
N PRO A 109 -3.68 3.97 -2.84
CA PRO A 109 -4.36 4.73 -3.88
C PRO A 109 -5.88 4.79 -3.63
N VAL A 110 -6.33 5.81 -2.90
CA VAL A 110 -7.74 6.00 -2.52
C VAL A 110 -8.67 5.92 -3.72
N ILE A 111 -8.32 6.63 -4.81
CA ILE A 111 -9.15 6.72 -6.02
C ILE A 111 -9.28 5.36 -6.69
N SER A 112 -8.19 4.60 -6.79
CA SER A 112 -8.20 3.25 -7.37
C SER A 112 -9.06 2.28 -6.55
N LEU A 113 -8.97 2.36 -5.22
CA LEU A 113 -9.78 1.52 -4.33
C LEU A 113 -11.27 1.89 -4.38
N ILE A 114 -11.62 3.17 -4.33
CA ILE A 114 -13.02 3.62 -4.48
C ILE A 114 -13.55 3.21 -5.86
N GLY A 115 -12.77 3.37 -6.92
CA GLY A 115 -13.13 2.92 -8.27
C GLY A 115 -13.39 1.42 -8.33
N SER A 116 -12.56 0.60 -7.67
CA SER A 116 -12.74 -0.86 -7.61
C SER A 116 -13.99 -1.24 -6.82
N LEU A 117 -14.24 -0.61 -5.68
CA LEU A 117 -15.45 -0.81 -4.87
C LEU A 117 -16.72 -0.38 -5.62
N SER A 118 -16.62 0.69 -6.41
CA SER A 118 -17.72 1.19 -7.20
C SER A 118 -18.08 0.28 -8.37
N LYS A 119 -17.07 -0.25 -9.09
CA LYS A 119 -17.27 -1.32 -10.09
C LYS A 119 -17.97 -2.53 -9.49
N ALA A 120 -17.56 -2.90 -8.28
CA ALA A 120 -18.21 -3.94 -7.52
C ALA A 120 -19.53 -3.49 -6.86
N LYS A 121 -20.13 -2.33 -7.18
CA LYS A 121 -21.41 -1.81 -6.66
C LYS A 121 -21.53 -1.69 -5.14
N PHE A 122 -20.42 -1.50 -4.40
CA PHE A 122 -20.47 -1.21 -2.96
C PHE A 122 -20.64 0.28 -2.67
N CYS A 123 -20.17 1.14 -3.58
CA CYS A 123 -20.29 2.59 -3.47
C CYS A 123 -20.46 3.26 -4.84
N THR A 124 -20.79 4.55 -4.84
CA THR A 124 -20.73 5.40 -6.03
C THR A 124 -19.27 5.76 -6.36
N LEU A 125 -19.04 6.35 -7.54
CA LEU A 125 -17.73 6.85 -7.93
C LEU A 125 -17.16 7.90 -6.95
N MET A 126 -18.03 8.64 -6.24
CA MET A 126 -17.64 9.59 -5.18
C MET A 126 -17.37 8.93 -3.82
N GLY A 127 -17.60 7.63 -3.69
CA GLY A 127 -17.42 6.88 -2.46
C GLY A 127 -18.63 6.94 -1.52
N HIS A 128 -19.83 7.26 -2.01
CA HIS A 128 -21.06 7.13 -1.21
C HIS A 128 -21.52 5.67 -1.17
N PRO A 129 -21.80 5.09 0.00
CA PRO A 129 -22.15 3.68 0.13
C PRO A 129 -23.54 3.36 -0.43
N ILE A 130 -23.63 2.26 -1.17
CA ILE A 130 -24.85 1.76 -1.82
C ILE A 130 -25.24 0.41 -1.21
N SER A 131 -26.54 0.13 -1.10
CA SER A 131 -27.04 -1.20 -0.71
C SER A 131 -26.71 -2.27 -1.77
N LYS A 132 -26.52 -3.52 -1.36
CA LYS A 132 -26.28 -4.68 -2.23
C LYS A 132 -27.53 -5.55 -2.36
N PRO A 133 -28.50 -5.19 -3.24
CA PRO A 133 -29.76 -5.93 -3.35
C PRO A 133 -29.57 -7.39 -3.78
N ILE A 134 -28.53 -7.70 -4.55
CA ILE A 134 -28.23 -9.07 -5.01
C ILE A 134 -28.02 -10.05 -3.83
N TRP A 135 -27.69 -9.54 -2.63
CA TRP A 135 -27.44 -10.37 -1.46
C TRP A 135 -28.64 -10.44 -0.50
N THR A 136 -29.79 -9.85 -0.83
CA THR A 136 -30.95 -9.85 0.08
C THR A 136 -31.54 -11.24 0.31
N ASP A 137 -31.30 -12.17 -0.61
CA ASP A 137 -31.81 -13.54 -0.54
C ASP A 137 -30.99 -14.43 0.43
N LEU A 138 -29.79 -13.98 0.82
CA LEU A 138 -28.93 -14.67 1.79
C LEU A 138 -29.39 -14.41 3.23
N SER A 139 -28.98 -15.26 4.17
CA SER A 139 -29.23 -15.03 5.60
C SER A 139 -28.50 -13.78 6.12
N ASP A 140 -29.00 -13.18 7.20
CA ASP A 140 -28.39 -11.95 7.75
C ASP A 140 -26.94 -12.16 8.18
N SER A 141 -26.65 -13.30 8.80
CA SER A 141 -25.29 -13.68 9.21
C SER A 141 -24.36 -13.84 8.01
N GLU A 142 -24.80 -14.50 6.93
CA GLU A 142 -24.01 -14.66 5.71
C GLU A 142 -23.72 -13.33 5.01
N ILE A 143 -24.69 -12.41 4.97
CA ILE A 143 -24.48 -11.06 4.43
C ILE A 143 -23.39 -10.36 5.24
N ILE A 144 -23.50 -10.37 6.56
CA ILE A 144 -22.52 -9.75 7.48
C ILE A 144 -21.14 -10.37 7.30
N ASP A 145 -21.05 -11.69 7.24
CA ASP A 145 -19.79 -12.41 7.12
C ASP A 145 -19.09 -12.13 5.79
N ARG A 146 -19.83 -12.02 4.68
CA ARG A 146 -19.27 -11.63 3.38
C ARG A 146 -18.67 -10.23 3.43
N PHE A 147 -19.38 -9.26 3.98
CA PHE A 147 -18.86 -7.90 4.14
C PHE A 147 -17.64 -7.86 5.08
N CYS A 148 -17.69 -8.60 6.19
CA CYS A 148 -16.56 -8.71 7.13
C CYS A 148 -15.31 -9.31 6.47
N ARG A 149 -15.46 -10.37 5.67
CA ARG A 149 -14.34 -11.00 4.94
C ARG A 149 -13.70 -10.03 3.95
N ILE A 150 -14.50 -9.28 3.20
CA ILE A 150 -13.99 -8.26 2.26
C ILE A 150 -13.23 -7.17 3.00
N CYS A 151 -13.81 -6.63 4.08
CA CYS A 151 -13.16 -5.59 4.88
C CYS A 151 -11.83 -6.08 5.46
N ARG A 152 -11.80 -7.29 6.05
CA ARG A 152 -10.58 -7.88 6.62
C ARG A 152 -9.50 -8.11 5.58
N ASN A 153 -9.86 -8.59 4.38
CA ASN A 153 -8.88 -8.82 3.32
C ASN A 153 -8.25 -7.50 2.86
N LEU A 154 -9.06 -6.45 2.69
CA LEU A 154 -8.56 -5.10 2.34
C LEU A 154 -7.68 -4.51 3.44
N CYS A 155 -8.12 -4.58 4.70
CA CYS A 155 -7.35 -4.07 5.84
C CYS A 155 -6.04 -4.83 6.02
N ARG A 156 -6.03 -6.16 5.86
CA ARG A 156 -4.82 -6.98 5.93
C ARG A 156 -3.85 -6.67 4.82
N TYR A 157 -4.34 -6.57 3.58
CA TYR A 157 -3.48 -6.27 2.44
C TYR A 157 -2.84 -4.89 2.57
N HIS A 158 -3.57 -3.91 3.09
CA HIS A 158 -3.13 -2.52 3.22
C HIS A 158 -2.63 -2.10 4.61
N SER A 159 -2.38 -3.06 5.50
CA SER A 159 -1.97 -2.79 6.90
C SER A 159 -0.63 -2.04 6.99
N GLY A 160 0.29 -2.31 6.05
CA GLY A 160 1.61 -1.69 5.96
C GLY A 160 1.62 -0.27 5.36
N SER A 161 0.47 0.37 5.20
CA SER A 161 0.37 1.77 4.73
C SER A 161 0.75 2.76 5.83
N SER A 162 1.55 3.78 5.49
CA SER A 162 1.88 4.87 6.42
C SER A 162 0.65 5.70 6.79
N LYS A 163 -0.29 5.89 5.85
CA LYS A 163 -1.52 6.67 6.05
C LYS A 163 -2.72 5.75 6.29
N LYS A 164 -3.13 5.60 7.55
CA LYS A 164 -4.29 4.76 7.94
C LYS A 164 -5.67 5.40 7.72
N LYS A 165 -5.76 6.73 7.56
CA LYS A 165 -7.03 7.46 7.35
C LYS A 165 -7.86 6.92 6.17
N VAL A 166 -7.18 6.46 5.12
CA VAL A 166 -7.81 5.87 3.92
C VAL A 166 -8.58 4.59 4.27
N LEU A 167 -7.99 3.72 5.07
CA LEU A 167 -8.58 2.45 5.45
C LEU A 167 -9.83 2.65 6.31
N TYR A 168 -9.80 3.63 7.22
CA TYR A 168 -10.98 4.01 7.98
C TYR A 168 -12.14 4.47 7.09
N ARG A 169 -11.86 5.27 6.05
CA ARG A 169 -12.89 5.69 5.09
C ARG A 169 -13.49 4.50 4.33
N ILE A 170 -12.66 3.57 3.86
CA ILE A 170 -13.12 2.35 3.16
C ILE A 170 -13.94 1.45 4.09
N LYS A 171 -13.46 1.24 5.32
CA LYS A 171 -14.18 0.49 6.36
C LYS A 171 -15.55 1.10 6.62
N TYR A 172 -15.64 2.42 6.71
CA TYR A 172 -16.90 3.14 6.87
C TYR A 172 -17.86 2.91 5.69
N ILE A 173 -17.36 3.00 4.45
CA ILE A 173 -18.16 2.74 3.23
C ILE A 173 -18.73 1.31 3.26
N LEU A 174 -17.90 0.31 3.53
CA LEU A 174 -18.33 -1.08 3.57
C LEU A 174 -19.34 -1.35 4.70
N ARG A 175 -19.11 -0.77 5.89
CA ARG A 175 -20.03 -0.88 7.03
C ARG A 175 -21.40 -0.29 6.70
N LEU A 176 -21.43 0.91 6.15
CA LEU A 176 -22.70 1.58 5.83
C LEU A 176 -23.39 0.90 4.63
N SER A 177 -22.64 0.39 3.65
CA SER A 177 -23.18 -0.44 2.56
C SER A 177 -23.85 -1.71 3.09
N CYS A 178 -23.22 -2.40 4.05
CA CYS A 178 -23.79 -3.56 4.73
C CYS A 178 -25.09 -3.20 5.47
N ALA A 179 -25.07 -2.14 6.28
CA ALA A 179 -26.25 -1.68 7.02
C ALA A 179 -27.41 -1.30 6.09
N ARG A 180 -27.14 -0.62 4.96
CA ARG A 180 -28.15 -0.30 3.94
C ARG A 180 -28.73 -1.55 3.29
N THR A 181 -27.92 -2.58 3.09
CA THR A 181 -28.35 -3.85 2.50
C THR A 181 -29.32 -4.58 3.42
N LEU A 182 -28.97 -4.69 4.70
CA LEU A 182 -29.82 -5.35 5.69
C LEU A 182 -31.08 -4.54 5.99
N ALA A 183 -30.97 -3.22 6.11
CA ALA A 183 -32.13 -2.35 6.29
C ALA A 183 -33.15 -2.52 5.14
N ARG A 184 -32.66 -2.61 3.90
CA ARG A 184 -33.50 -2.86 2.72
C ARG A 184 -34.17 -4.23 2.76
N LYS A 185 -33.43 -5.28 3.14
CA LYS A 185 -33.98 -6.65 3.31
C LYS A 185 -35.14 -6.66 4.30
N HIS A 186 -34.97 -5.99 5.43
CA HIS A 186 -35.97 -5.90 6.51
C HIS A 186 -36.99 -4.78 6.34
N LYS A 187 -37.06 -4.12 5.17
CA LYS A 187 -37.96 -2.99 4.89
C LYS A 187 -37.95 -1.92 5.98
N SER A 188 -36.76 -1.60 6.51
CA SER A 188 -36.56 -0.66 7.61
C SER A 188 -35.60 0.46 7.22
N THR A 189 -35.60 1.57 7.97
CA THR A 189 -34.58 2.59 7.79
C THR A 189 -33.26 2.13 8.40
N VAL A 190 -32.13 2.59 7.85
CA VAL A 190 -30.79 2.29 8.40
C VAL A 190 -30.70 2.68 9.87
N ARG A 191 -31.31 3.81 10.26
CA ARG A 191 -31.30 4.28 11.65
C ARG A 191 -32.04 3.32 12.57
N THR A 192 -33.24 2.88 12.17
CA THR A 192 -34.05 1.92 12.93
C THR A 192 -33.34 0.57 13.05
N PHE A 193 -32.76 0.10 11.94
CA PHE A 193 -32.00 -1.15 11.90
C PHE A 193 -30.77 -1.13 12.82
N MET A 194 -29.97 -0.06 12.75
CA MET A 194 -28.78 0.11 13.59
C MET A 194 -29.13 0.24 15.08
N ARG A 195 -30.27 0.85 15.42
CA ARG A 195 -30.76 0.88 16.81
C ARG A 195 -31.14 -0.52 17.31
N ARG A 196 -31.71 -1.37 16.44
CA ARG A 196 -32.15 -2.73 16.79
C ARG A 196 -30.98 -3.70 16.94
N LEU A 197 -29.99 -3.63 16.06
CA LEU A 197 -28.81 -4.53 16.05
C LEU A 197 -27.64 -4.04 16.91
N GLY A 198 -27.71 -2.80 17.38
CA GLY A 198 -26.87 -2.27 18.46
C GLY A 198 -25.35 -2.42 18.25
N SER A 199 -24.66 -2.63 19.37
CA SER A 199 -23.21 -2.85 19.48
C SER A 199 -22.75 -4.19 18.93
N GLU A 200 -23.61 -5.21 18.90
CA GLU A 200 -23.25 -6.58 18.47
C GLU A 200 -22.86 -6.65 16.98
N PHE A 201 -23.58 -5.89 16.13
CA PHE A 201 -23.23 -5.70 14.73
C PHE A 201 -21.87 -4.99 14.58
N LEU A 202 -21.56 -4.06 15.48
CA LEU A 202 -20.30 -3.32 15.46
C LEU A 202 -19.15 -4.21 15.90
N GLU A 203 -19.31 -4.93 16.99
CA GLU A 203 -18.29 -5.84 17.48
C GLU A 203 -17.89 -6.88 16.43
N LYS A 204 -18.83 -7.44 15.66
CA LYS A 204 -18.47 -8.39 14.58
C LYS A 204 -17.57 -7.75 13.50
N PHE A 205 -17.74 -6.46 13.23
CA PHE A 205 -16.90 -5.67 12.32
C PHE A 205 -15.61 -5.12 12.96
N PHE A 206 -15.54 -4.93 14.28
CA PHE A 206 -14.41 -4.30 14.98
C PHE A 206 -13.53 -5.28 15.77
N ARG A 207 -14.12 -6.25 16.48
CA ARG A 207 -13.46 -7.12 17.48
C ARG A 207 -12.41 -8.08 16.89
N LYS A 208 -12.45 -8.35 15.58
CA LYS A 208 -11.47 -9.23 14.90
C LYS A 208 -10.25 -8.51 14.29
N GLU A 209 -10.13 -7.18 14.45
CA GLU A 209 -8.96 -6.41 14.03
C GLU A 209 -8.00 -6.06 15.18
N GLU A 210 -8.50 -5.91 16.42
CA GLU A 210 -7.64 -5.57 17.57
C GLU A 210 -6.58 -6.63 17.85
N GLN A 211 -6.89 -7.92 17.69
CA GLN A 211 -5.92 -9.01 17.88
C GLN A 211 -4.77 -9.00 16.85
N VAL A 212 -4.96 -8.42 15.66
CA VAL A 212 -3.91 -8.36 14.62
C VAL A 212 -3.05 -7.11 14.81
N LEU A 213 -3.64 -6.01 15.29
CA LEU A 213 -2.90 -4.78 15.59
C LEU A 213 -2.08 -4.88 16.88
N SER A 214 -2.55 -5.65 17.88
CA SER A 214 -1.78 -5.90 19.11
C SER A 214 -0.54 -6.77 18.89
N LEU A 215 -0.62 -7.75 17.97
CA LEU A 215 0.52 -8.62 17.62
C LEU A 215 1.66 -7.87 16.92
N ILE A 216 1.34 -6.85 16.11
CA ILE A 216 2.35 -6.06 15.40
C ILE A 216 3.03 -5.05 16.34
N LEU A 217 2.30 -4.49 17.32
CA LEU A 217 2.86 -3.57 18.31
C LEU A 217 3.76 -4.25 19.35
N LEU A 218 3.59 -5.57 19.58
CA LEU A 218 4.44 -6.34 20.50
C LEU A 218 5.76 -6.82 19.87
N GLN A 219 5.93 -6.69 18.54
CA GLN A 219 7.18 -7.02 17.85
C GLN A 219 8.14 -5.82 17.69
N GLU A 220 7.72 -4.63 18.12
CA GLU A 220 8.55 -3.41 18.12
C GLU A 220 8.88 -2.91 19.55
N ILE A 221 8.80 -3.79 20.56
CA ILE A 221 9.34 -3.54 21.91
C ILE A 221 10.56 -4.43 22.14
#